data_AF-A0A0Z0ASM6-F1
#
_entry.id   AF-A0A0Z0ASM6-F1
#
_cell.length_a   1.000
_cell.length_b   1.000
_cell.length_c   1.000
_cell.angle_alpha   90.00
_cell.angle_beta   90.00
_cell.angle_gamma   90.00
#
_symmetry.space_group_name_H-M   'P 1'
#
loop_
_entity.id
_entity.type
_entity.pdbx_description
1 polymer ?
#
loop_
_entity_poly.entity_id
_entity_poly.type
_entity_poly.pdbx_seq_one_letter_code
_entity_poly.pdbx_strand_id
1 'polypeptide(L)'
;MDVISNHTKLKKVDNEPEQYANKNENLGTNVSEKYVPELPSIYLKEDPLMVAEKKSQNDESDNNEEKGEEQLNNLKNADASDDEKLNKDDANEKYKNGDYEEALKIWKRGLKSINYVLSKHEELNSEKLNEFKKLHSTYCSNIAQGHLKLNQYSECVKYSLLAQDNDKLNAKIYFRLAKGYFMLGKYDEALHILNEGIKINNDIALINLLQVVKRKKLIYLQKEKNTMKFIFQKLEEKSIMETDKKYAKTFFNNIFSFICLFLMCVYSLFVNLSKYFSQIIKKSKMIKNDE
;
A
#
# COMPACT_ATOMS: atom_id res chain seq x y z
N MET A 1 -49.19 -42.12 -3.25
CA MET A 1 -48.28 -42.41 -2.11
C MET A 1 -46.88 -42.11 -2.63
N ASP A 2 -46.23 -40.97 -2.41
CA ASP A 2 -46.50 -39.80 -1.57
C ASP A 2 -45.96 -38.52 -2.25
N VAL A 3 -46.79 -37.46 -2.18
CA VAL A 3 -46.48 -36.04 -1.86
C VAL A 3 -45.35 -35.33 -2.64
N ILE A 4 -45.65 -34.60 -3.73
CA ILE A 4 -45.97 -33.14 -3.85
C ILE A 4 -44.75 -32.19 -3.90
N SER A 5 -44.61 -31.51 -5.05
CA SER A 5 -44.37 -30.08 -5.29
C SER A 5 -43.63 -29.26 -4.20
N ASN A 6 -42.63 -28.47 -4.60
CA ASN A 6 -42.76 -27.01 -4.53
C ASN A 6 -41.59 -26.22 -5.15
N HIS A 7 -41.98 -25.28 -6.01
CA HIS A 7 -41.29 -24.03 -6.29
C HIS A 7 -40.64 -23.43 -5.04
N THR A 8 -39.37 -22.98 -5.14
CA THR A 8 -38.85 -21.97 -4.22
C THR A 8 -37.94 -20.95 -4.91
N LYS A 9 -38.59 -19.83 -5.28
CA LYS A 9 -38.17 -18.43 -5.06
C LYS A 9 -36.73 -18.02 -5.35
N LEU A 10 -36.58 -17.27 -6.44
CA LEU A 10 -35.74 -16.08 -6.52
C LEU A 10 -35.88 -15.24 -5.23
N LYS A 11 -34.83 -15.16 -4.43
CA LYS A 11 -34.67 -14.11 -3.42
C LYS A 11 -33.77 -13.03 -3.99
N LYS A 12 -34.37 -11.87 -4.22
CA LYS A 12 -33.69 -10.57 -4.17
C LYS A 12 -32.93 -10.50 -2.85
N VAL A 13 -31.65 -10.15 -2.90
CA VAL A 13 -30.94 -9.66 -1.73
C VAL A 13 -30.79 -8.17 -1.97
N ASP A 14 -31.52 -7.43 -1.16
CA ASP A 14 -31.58 -5.98 -1.17
C ASP A 14 -30.22 -5.40 -0.76
N ASN A 15 -29.82 -4.36 -1.48
CA ASN A 15 -28.76 -3.46 -1.10
C ASN A 15 -29.27 -2.56 0.02
N GLU A 16 -28.76 -2.70 1.25
CA GLU A 16 -28.66 -1.61 2.22
C GLU A 16 -27.43 -1.79 3.13
N PRO A 17 -26.86 -0.70 3.65
CA PRO A 17 -25.46 -0.64 4.07
C PRO A 17 -25.26 -1.21 5.47
N GLU A 18 -24.40 -2.23 5.60
CA GLU A 18 -23.97 -2.71 6.91
C GLU A 18 -23.14 -1.63 7.63
N GLN A 19 -23.72 -1.16 8.73
CA GLN A 19 -23.10 -0.32 9.74
C GLN A 19 -21.84 -1.02 10.27
N TYR A 20 -20.70 -0.34 10.19
CA TYR A 20 -19.48 -0.73 10.90
C TYR A 20 -19.68 -0.55 12.40
N ALA A 21 -20.23 -1.59 13.03
CA ALA A 21 -20.32 -1.73 14.47
C ALA A 21 -18.93 -2.08 15.03
N ASN A 22 -18.46 -1.15 15.84
CA ASN A 22 -17.26 -1.14 16.65
C ASN A 22 -17.12 -2.44 17.48
N LYS A 23 -16.11 -3.27 17.17
CA LYS A 23 -15.59 -4.31 18.07
C LYS A 23 -14.13 -4.00 18.38
N ASN A 24 -13.93 -2.95 19.17
CA ASN A 24 -12.71 -2.73 19.94
C ASN A 24 -13.08 -2.88 21.41
N GLU A 25 -13.04 -4.11 21.92
CA GLU A 25 -12.92 -4.35 23.35
C GLU A 25 -11.85 -5.41 23.60
N ASN A 26 -10.96 -5.06 24.53
CA ASN A 26 -9.80 -5.80 25.04
C ASN A 26 -8.51 -5.76 24.23
N LEU A 27 -7.86 -4.59 24.21
CA LEU A 27 -6.46 -4.53 24.64
C LEU A 27 -6.28 -3.30 25.55
N GLY A 28 -6.51 -3.51 26.84
CA GLY A 28 -6.29 -2.49 27.87
C GLY A 28 -4.83 -2.10 27.96
N THR A 29 -4.59 -0.81 27.77
CA THR A 29 -3.66 0.06 28.52
C THR A 29 -2.64 -0.64 29.42
N ASN A 30 -1.38 -0.66 28.97
CA ASN A 30 -0.19 -0.21 29.71
C ASN A 30 1.05 -0.73 28.96
N VAL A 31 1.55 0.03 28.00
CA VAL A 31 2.96 -0.10 27.59
C VAL A 31 3.64 1.19 27.98
N SER A 32 4.29 1.11 29.13
CA SER A 32 5.22 2.09 29.63
C SER A 32 6.16 2.56 28.53
N GLU A 33 6.21 3.87 28.41
CA GLU A 33 7.17 4.70 27.72
C GLU A 33 8.59 4.43 28.26
N LYS A 34 9.18 3.26 27.95
CA LYS A 34 10.60 2.89 28.18
C LYS A 34 10.89 1.47 27.69
N TYR A 35 11.14 1.30 26.39
CA TYR A 35 12.16 0.40 25.82
C TYR A 35 12.02 0.41 24.30
N VAL A 36 12.76 1.31 23.64
CA VAL A 36 13.21 1.05 22.27
C VAL A 36 14.58 0.42 22.46
N PRO A 37 14.83 -0.83 22.05
CA PRO A 37 16.19 -1.35 22.01
C PRO A 37 16.95 -0.53 20.96
N GLU A 38 17.70 0.47 21.41
CA GLU A 38 18.82 1.01 20.65
C GLU A 38 19.84 -0.12 20.53
N LEU A 39 19.99 -0.65 19.32
CA LEU A 39 21.12 -1.52 18.97
C LEU A 39 22.02 -0.82 17.95
N PRO A 40 23.33 -1.11 18.00
CA PRO A 40 24.40 -0.17 17.71
C PRO A 40 24.46 0.29 16.26
N SER A 41 24.96 1.53 16.11
CA SER A 41 25.20 2.32 14.90
C SER A 41 26.12 1.69 13.84
N ILE A 42 26.41 0.39 13.93
CA ILE A 42 27.38 -0.33 13.08
C ILE A 42 26.78 -0.73 11.70
N TYR A 43 25.45 -0.68 11.51
CA TYR A 43 24.81 -1.00 10.23
C TYR A 43 24.38 0.21 9.39
N LEU A 44 24.87 1.41 9.71
CA LEU A 44 24.55 2.65 8.98
C LEU A 44 25.58 3.01 7.88
N LYS A 45 26.42 2.07 7.44
CA LYS A 45 27.40 2.35 6.37
C LYS A 45 27.34 1.47 5.11
N GLU A 46 26.49 0.45 5.05
CA GLU A 46 26.24 -0.27 3.79
C GLU A 46 24.78 -0.75 3.73
N ASP A 47 24.14 -0.62 2.57
CA ASP A 47 22.74 -0.98 2.34
C ASP A 47 22.50 -2.48 2.66
N PRO A 48 21.67 -2.82 3.68
CA PRO A 48 21.42 -4.22 4.09
C PRO A 48 20.87 -5.13 2.98
N LEU A 49 20.42 -4.55 1.86
CA LEU A 49 19.98 -5.23 0.64
C LEU A 49 21.11 -5.97 -0.10
N MET A 50 22.36 -5.54 0.00
CA MET A 50 23.50 -6.12 -0.73
C MET A 50 24.05 -7.41 -0.10
N VAL A 51 23.94 -7.56 1.22
CA VAL A 51 24.51 -8.71 1.97
C VAL A 51 23.63 -9.96 1.84
N ALA A 52 22.32 -9.79 1.72
CA ALA A 52 21.40 -10.90 1.46
C ALA A 52 21.50 -11.43 0.02
N GLU A 53 21.85 -10.56 -0.95
CA GLU A 53 22.08 -10.99 -2.33
C GLU A 53 23.33 -11.88 -2.46
N LYS A 54 24.43 -11.56 -1.75
CA LYS A 54 25.67 -12.37 -1.80
C LYS A 54 25.53 -13.79 -1.24
N LYS A 55 24.60 -14.05 -0.31
CA LYS A 55 24.37 -15.40 0.23
C LYS A 55 23.40 -16.24 -0.60
N SER A 56 22.43 -15.61 -1.27
CA SER A 56 21.52 -16.30 -2.19
C SER A 56 22.12 -16.52 -3.59
N GLN A 57 23.20 -15.83 -3.93
CA GLN A 57 23.91 -15.93 -5.22
C GLN A 57 24.87 -17.13 -5.31
N ASN A 58 25.27 -17.74 -4.19
CA ASN A 58 26.25 -18.82 -4.19
C ASN A 58 25.67 -20.22 -4.51
N ASP A 59 24.35 -20.34 -4.70
CA ASP A 59 23.66 -21.59 -5.08
C ASP A 59 23.12 -21.54 -6.53
N GLU A 60 23.84 -20.88 -7.43
CA GLU A 60 23.53 -20.86 -8.89
C GLU A 60 24.20 -22.03 -9.64
N SER A 61 23.67 -23.25 -9.45
CA SER A 61 23.64 -24.33 -10.45
C SER A 61 22.80 -25.52 -9.94
N ASP A 62 21.55 -25.63 -10.38
CA ASP A 62 20.81 -26.90 -10.31
C ASP A 62 21.17 -27.72 -11.56
N ASN A 63 22.18 -28.58 -11.43
CA ASN A 63 22.67 -29.49 -12.50
C ASN A 63 21.81 -30.76 -12.64
N ASN A 64 20.52 -30.74 -12.30
CA ASN A 64 19.67 -31.94 -12.25
C ASN A 64 18.39 -31.84 -13.11
N GLU A 65 18.46 -31.26 -14.32
CA GLU A 65 17.30 -31.17 -15.23
C GLU A 65 17.60 -31.52 -16.71
N GLU A 66 18.75 -32.14 -17.04
CA GLU A 66 19.10 -32.50 -18.44
C GLU A 66 18.04 -33.38 -19.13
N LYS A 67 17.31 -34.23 -18.40
CA LYS A 67 16.31 -35.15 -18.98
C LYS A 67 15.07 -34.47 -19.57
N GLY A 68 14.72 -33.26 -19.11
CA GLY A 68 13.53 -32.55 -19.60
C GLY A 68 13.75 -31.83 -20.92
N GLU A 69 14.99 -31.38 -21.17
CA GLU A 69 15.33 -30.54 -22.32
C GLU A 69 15.51 -31.37 -23.60
N GLU A 70 16.05 -32.59 -23.49
CA GLU A 70 16.18 -33.52 -24.60
C GLU A 70 14.81 -33.94 -25.17
N GLN A 71 13.77 -34.04 -24.33
CA GLN A 71 12.40 -34.37 -24.76
C GLN A 71 11.69 -33.20 -25.44
N LEU A 72 11.98 -31.95 -25.06
CA LEU A 72 11.45 -30.75 -25.73
C LEU A 72 11.95 -30.64 -27.18
N ASN A 73 13.12 -31.21 -27.46
CA ASN A 73 13.71 -31.24 -28.80
C ASN A 73 13.03 -32.25 -29.72
N ASN A 74 12.50 -33.35 -29.17
CA ASN A 74 11.87 -34.42 -29.95
C ASN A 74 10.40 -34.15 -30.34
N LEU A 75 9.72 -33.19 -29.71
CA LEU A 75 8.35 -32.77 -30.08
C LEU A 75 8.30 -31.59 -31.08
N LYS A 76 9.46 -31.03 -31.47
CA LYS A 76 9.55 -29.90 -32.40
C LYS A 76 10.06 -30.35 -33.76
N ASN A 77 9.17 -30.93 -34.57
CA ASN A 77 9.36 -31.04 -36.01
C ASN A 77 8.13 -30.47 -36.73
N ALA A 78 8.02 -29.14 -36.71
CA ALA A 78 7.33 -28.34 -37.72
C ALA A 78 7.68 -26.87 -37.49
N ASP A 79 8.37 -26.28 -38.47
CA ASP A 79 8.53 -24.85 -38.73
C ASP A 79 9.18 -23.97 -37.65
N ALA A 80 10.52 -23.90 -37.64
CA ALA A 80 11.23 -22.67 -37.28
C ALA A 80 12.67 -22.67 -37.81
N SER A 81 13.00 -21.59 -38.52
CA SER A 81 14.30 -21.13 -39.01
C SER A 81 15.52 -21.46 -38.13
N ASP A 82 16.69 -21.61 -38.78
CA ASP A 82 18.05 -21.80 -38.25
C ASP A 82 18.55 -20.66 -37.33
N ASP A 83 17.73 -20.18 -36.41
CA ASP A 83 18.22 -19.40 -35.26
C ASP A 83 18.77 -20.40 -34.24
N GLU A 84 20.07 -20.33 -34.00
CA GLU A 84 20.80 -21.06 -32.96
C GLU A 84 19.91 -21.26 -31.72
N LYS A 85 19.64 -22.52 -31.39
CA LYS A 85 18.59 -22.92 -30.45
C LYS A 85 19.02 -22.64 -29.00
N LEU A 86 19.14 -21.36 -28.66
CA LEU A 86 19.51 -20.91 -27.32
C LEU A 86 18.64 -21.59 -26.26
N ASN A 87 19.29 -22.28 -25.34
CA ASN A 87 18.70 -23.11 -24.30
C ASN A 87 18.63 -22.36 -22.95
N LYS A 88 18.23 -23.06 -21.89
CA LYS A 88 18.12 -22.48 -20.54
C LYS A 88 19.48 -22.02 -20.02
N ASP A 89 20.55 -22.72 -20.39
CA ASP A 89 21.91 -22.46 -19.91
C ASP A 89 22.50 -21.20 -20.53
N ASP A 90 22.24 -20.96 -21.82
CA ASP A 90 22.60 -19.69 -22.48
C ASP A 90 21.94 -18.50 -21.76
N ALA A 91 20.68 -18.65 -21.34
CA ALA A 91 19.98 -17.63 -20.57
C ALA A 91 20.61 -17.41 -19.18
N ASN A 92 21.04 -18.49 -18.52
CA ASN A 92 21.73 -18.41 -17.23
C ASN A 92 23.10 -17.73 -17.38
N GLU A 93 23.83 -17.98 -18.47
CA GLU A 93 25.08 -17.30 -18.78
C GLU A 93 24.86 -15.80 -19.02
N LYS A 94 23.89 -15.44 -19.87
CA LYS A 94 23.49 -14.04 -20.08
C LYS A 94 23.13 -13.35 -18.76
N TYR A 95 22.37 -14.03 -17.90
CA TYR A 95 22.00 -13.51 -16.59
C TYR A 95 23.24 -13.28 -15.69
N LYS A 96 24.18 -14.23 -15.65
CA LYS A 96 25.44 -14.10 -14.90
C LYS A 96 26.30 -12.94 -15.41
N ASN A 97 26.29 -12.69 -16.71
CA ASN A 97 26.99 -11.57 -17.36
C ASN A 97 26.30 -10.21 -17.14
N GLY A 98 25.11 -10.19 -16.53
CA GLY A 98 24.33 -8.96 -16.29
C GLY A 98 23.41 -8.57 -17.45
N ASP A 99 23.37 -9.35 -18.53
CA ASP A 99 22.49 -9.16 -19.69
C ASP A 99 21.07 -9.66 -19.38
N TYR A 100 20.42 -9.06 -18.38
CA TYR A 100 19.13 -9.52 -17.86
C TYR A 100 18.00 -9.49 -18.89
N GLU A 101 18.01 -8.53 -19.81
CA GLU A 101 17.00 -8.44 -20.87
C GLU A 101 17.10 -9.60 -21.88
N GLU A 102 18.32 -9.97 -22.27
CA GLU A 102 18.55 -11.10 -23.18
C GLU A 102 18.22 -12.43 -22.50
N ALA A 103 18.63 -12.61 -21.24
CA ALA A 103 18.24 -13.77 -20.44
C ALA A 103 16.71 -13.92 -20.36
N LEU A 104 15.99 -12.82 -20.13
CA LEU A 104 14.53 -12.81 -20.12
C LEU A 104 13.91 -13.18 -21.46
N LYS A 105 14.48 -12.73 -22.60
CA LYS A 105 13.99 -13.12 -23.93
C LYS A 105 14.09 -14.63 -24.13
N ILE A 106 15.23 -15.22 -23.78
CA ILE A 106 15.47 -16.66 -23.94
C ILE A 106 14.55 -17.46 -23.01
N TRP A 107 14.47 -17.11 -21.73
CA TRP A 107 13.54 -17.79 -20.81
C TRP A 107 12.07 -17.66 -21.25
N LYS A 108 11.62 -16.49 -21.71
CA LYS A 108 10.24 -16.32 -22.22
C LYS A 108 9.98 -17.18 -23.46
N ARG A 109 10.97 -17.36 -24.34
CA ARG A 109 10.88 -18.27 -25.49
C ARG A 109 10.75 -19.73 -25.06
N GLY A 110 11.55 -20.15 -24.07
CA GLY A 110 11.44 -21.50 -23.49
C GLY A 110 10.08 -21.72 -22.82
N LEU A 111 9.60 -20.76 -22.02
CA LEU A 111 8.30 -20.80 -21.37
C LEU A 111 7.15 -20.94 -22.38
N LYS A 112 7.18 -20.23 -23.52
CA LYS A 112 6.18 -20.41 -24.59
C LYS A 112 6.13 -21.86 -25.09
N SER A 113 7.29 -22.51 -25.22
CA SER A 113 7.36 -23.90 -25.67
C SER A 113 6.76 -24.85 -24.63
N ILE A 114 7.03 -24.61 -23.34
CA ILE A 114 6.45 -25.38 -22.24
C ILE A 114 4.94 -25.21 -22.18
N ASN A 115 4.45 -23.96 -22.32
CA ASN A 115 3.01 -23.68 -22.34
C ASN A 115 2.29 -24.38 -23.50
N TYR A 116 2.92 -24.46 -24.67
CA TYR A 116 2.38 -25.22 -25.79
C TYR A 116 2.23 -26.70 -25.43
N VAL A 117 3.24 -27.33 -24.83
CA VAL A 117 3.17 -28.73 -24.40
C VAL A 117 2.10 -28.93 -23.32
N LEU A 118 2.04 -28.06 -22.32
CA LEU A 118 1.03 -28.10 -21.25
C LEU A 118 -0.40 -27.88 -21.79
N SER A 119 -0.58 -27.15 -22.89
CA SER A 119 -1.90 -27.00 -23.51
C SER A 119 -2.45 -28.32 -24.05
N LYS A 120 -1.57 -29.27 -24.41
CA LYS A 120 -1.90 -30.62 -24.87
C LYS A 120 -1.87 -31.67 -23.76
N HIS A 121 -2.17 -31.27 -22.52
CA HIS A 121 -2.08 -32.12 -21.32
C HIS A 121 -2.78 -33.50 -21.43
N GLU A 122 -3.83 -33.64 -22.24
CA GLU A 122 -4.52 -34.92 -22.47
C GLU A 122 -3.64 -35.99 -23.15
N GLU A 123 -2.61 -35.56 -23.90
CA GLU A 123 -1.64 -36.43 -24.57
C GLU A 123 -0.47 -36.84 -23.65
N LEU A 124 -0.40 -36.28 -22.43
CA LEU A 124 0.68 -36.50 -21.48
C LEU A 124 0.28 -37.50 -20.39
N ASN A 125 1.20 -38.40 -20.05
CA ASN A 125 1.05 -39.19 -18.84
C ASN A 125 1.25 -38.31 -17.58
N SER A 126 0.78 -38.78 -16.42
CA SER A 126 0.83 -38.02 -15.18
C SER A 126 2.25 -37.63 -14.75
N GLU A 127 3.25 -38.45 -15.07
CA GLU A 127 4.64 -38.19 -14.72
C GLU A 127 5.23 -37.05 -15.54
N LYS A 128 5.12 -37.10 -16.88
CA LYS A 128 5.57 -36.03 -17.77
C LYS A 128 4.82 -34.72 -17.51
N LEU A 129 3.51 -34.79 -17.24
CA LEU A 129 2.74 -33.61 -16.88
C LEU A 129 3.33 -32.91 -15.64
N ASN A 130 3.75 -33.68 -14.63
CA ASN A 130 4.38 -33.13 -13.44
C ASN A 130 5.78 -32.56 -13.73
N GLU A 131 6.57 -33.22 -14.59
CA GLU A 131 7.87 -32.70 -15.04
C GLU A 131 7.73 -31.36 -15.76
N PHE A 132 6.78 -31.24 -16.71
CA PHE A 132 6.54 -29.99 -17.41
C PHE A 132 5.99 -28.88 -16.49
N LYS A 133 5.20 -29.22 -15.46
CA LYS A 133 4.77 -28.25 -14.44
C LYS A 133 5.94 -27.74 -13.61
N LYS A 134 6.86 -28.62 -13.19
CA LYS A 134 8.08 -28.22 -12.48
C LYS A 134 8.95 -27.34 -13.37
N LEU A 135 9.16 -27.72 -14.62
CA LEU A 135 9.94 -26.93 -15.58
C LEU A 135 9.29 -25.55 -15.83
N HIS A 136 7.96 -25.51 -15.98
CA HIS A 136 7.21 -24.26 -16.05
C HIS A 136 7.48 -23.37 -14.83
N SER A 137 7.45 -23.95 -13.63
CA SER A 137 7.77 -23.23 -12.39
C SER A 137 9.20 -22.69 -12.40
N THR A 138 10.19 -23.50 -12.78
CA THR A 138 11.60 -23.09 -12.90
C THR A 138 11.76 -21.88 -13.83
N TYR A 139 11.18 -21.94 -15.03
CA TYR A 139 11.22 -20.83 -15.99
C TYR A 139 10.54 -19.57 -15.46
N CYS A 140 9.34 -19.70 -14.88
CA CYS A 140 8.64 -18.56 -14.28
C CYS A 140 9.45 -17.93 -13.13
N SER A 141 10.08 -18.77 -12.30
CA SER A 141 10.90 -18.33 -11.17
C SER A 141 12.15 -17.58 -11.64
N ASN A 142 12.81 -18.03 -12.72
CA ASN A 142 13.96 -17.35 -13.32
C ASN A 142 13.55 -16.03 -14.00
N ILE A 143 12.42 -16.01 -14.70
CA ILE A 143 11.86 -14.78 -15.29
C ILE A 143 11.54 -13.76 -14.18
N ALA A 144 10.97 -14.20 -13.06
CA ALA A 144 10.73 -13.31 -11.92
C ALA A 144 12.03 -12.72 -11.36
N GLN A 145 13.09 -13.53 -11.28
CA GLN A 145 14.42 -13.09 -10.86
C GLN A 145 15.01 -12.03 -11.81
N GLY A 146 14.88 -12.23 -13.12
CA GLY A 146 15.29 -11.22 -14.11
C GLY A 146 14.52 -9.91 -13.94
N HIS A 147 13.20 -10.00 -13.76
CA HIS A 147 12.36 -8.82 -13.50
C HIS A 147 12.71 -8.09 -12.18
N LEU A 148 13.14 -8.81 -11.13
CA LEU A 148 13.68 -8.18 -9.91
C LEU A 148 14.93 -7.35 -10.21
N LYS A 149 15.86 -7.88 -11.00
CA LYS A 149 17.10 -7.18 -11.36
C LYS A 149 16.85 -5.95 -12.24
N LEU A 150 15.79 -5.97 -13.06
CA LEU A 150 15.35 -4.82 -13.86
C LEU A 150 14.41 -3.86 -13.10
N ASN A 151 14.19 -4.05 -11.80
CA ASN A 151 13.25 -3.25 -10.98
C ASN A 151 11.79 -3.27 -11.50
N GLN A 152 11.41 -4.30 -12.25
CA GLN A 152 10.07 -4.49 -12.80
C GLN A 152 9.23 -5.35 -11.84
N TYR A 153 8.93 -4.80 -10.66
CA TYR A 153 8.38 -5.58 -9.54
C TYR A 153 6.99 -6.16 -9.79
N SER A 154 6.13 -5.49 -10.57
CA SER A 154 4.82 -6.02 -10.94
C SER A 154 4.92 -7.31 -11.77
N GLU A 155 5.84 -7.37 -12.74
CA GLU A 155 6.07 -8.59 -13.51
C GLU A 155 6.75 -9.66 -12.65
N CYS A 156 7.67 -9.30 -11.74
CA CYS A 156 8.22 -10.24 -10.77
C CYS A 156 7.12 -10.95 -9.97
N VAL A 157 6.16 -10.20 -9.41
CA VAL A 157 5.04 -10.77 -8.64
C VAL A 157 4.22 -11.71 -9.51
N LYS A 158 3.85 -11.28 -10.72
CA LYS A 158 3.08 -12.08 -11.67
C LYS A 158 3.75 -13.43 -11.98
N TYR A 159 5.02 -13.43 -12.37
CA TYR A 159 5.72 -14.68 -12.69
C TYR A 159 6.02 -15.52 -11.45
N SER A 160 6.21 -14.91 -10.28
CA SER A 160 6.40 -15.68 -9.04
C SER A 160 5.11 -16.38 -8.60
N LEU A 161 3.93 -15.78 -8.82
CA LEU A 161 2.63 -16.44 -8.62
C LEU A 161 2.45 -17.63 -9.56
N LEU A 162 2.76 -17.45 -10.86
CA LEU A 162 2.71 -18.56 -11.84
C LEU A 162 3.66 -19.71 -11.50
N ALA A 163 4.82 -19.40 -10.91
CA ALA A 163 5.75 -20.40 -10.42
C ALA A 163 5.17 -21.14 -9.20
N GLN A 164 4.63 -20.40 -8.22
CA GLN A 164 4.04 -20.95 -7.00
C GLN A 164 2.87 -21.89 -7.26
N ASP A 165 2.04 -21.60 -8.27
CA ASP A 165 0.90 -22.44 -8.65
C ASP A 165 1.33 -23.86 -9.06
N ASN A 166 2.53 -23.99 -9.64
CA ASN A 166 3.06 -25.25 -10.15
C ASN A 166 4.08 -25.91 -9.21
N ASP A 167 4.76 -25.15 -8.36
CA ASP A 167 5.68 -25.66 -7.33
C ASP A 167 5.52 -24.89 -6.02
N LYS A 168 4.77 -25.48 -5.09
CA LYS A 168 4.49 -24.91 -3.78
C LYS A 168 5.57 -25.16 -2.74
N LEU A 169 6.58 -26.00 -3.03
CA LEU A 169 7.60 -26.38 -2.04
C LEU A 169 8.90 -25.58 -2.21
N ASN A 170 9.04 -24.83 -3.29
CA ASN A 170 10.25 -24.11 -3.62
C ASN A 170 10.35 -22.75 -2.91
N ALA A 171 11.20 -22.68 -1.89
CA ALA A 171 11.46 -21.49 -1.07
C ALA A 171 11.91 -20.26 -1.87
N LYS A 172 12.65 -20.46 -2.99
CA LYS A 172 13.14 -19.35 -3.83
C LYS A 172 11.97 -18.56 -4.43
N ILE A 173 10.85 -19.23 -4.74
CA ILE A 173 9.64 -18.58 -5.28
C ILE A 173 9.02 -17.67 -4.23
N TYR A 174 8.88 -18.14 -3.00
CA TYR A 174 8.33 -17.34 -1.88
C TYR A 174 9.21 -16.12 -1.61
N PHE A 175 10.53 -16.28 -1.63
CA PHE A 175 11.45 -15.17 -1.47
C PHE A 175 11.27 -14.11 -2.57
N ARG A 176 11.22 -14.53 -3.84
CA ARG A 176 11.05 -13.63 -5.00
C ARG A 176 9.69 -12.92 -4.97
N LEU A 177 8.62 -13.66 -4.69
CA LEU A 177 7.26 -13.11 -4.57
C LEU A 177 7.17 -12.07 -3.45
N ALA A 178 7.67 -12.40 -2.26
CA ALA A 178 7.68 -11.49 -1.13
C ALA A 178 8.55 -10.25 -1.38
N LYS A 179 9.72 -10.42 -2.01
CA LYS A 179 10.58 -9.28 -2.40
C LYS A 179 9.86 -8.40 -3.42
N GLY A 180 9.15 -8.98 -4.38
CA GLY A 180 8.31 -8.24 -5.33
C GLY A 180 7.22 -7.41 -4.63
N TYR A 181 6.44 -8.01 -3.71
CA TYR A 181 5.44 -7.28 -2.93
C TYR A 181 6.06 -6.19 -2.06
N PHE A 182 7.17 -6.48 -1.40
CA PHE A 182 7.89 -5.51 -0.57
C PHE A 182 8.32 -4.28 -1.37
N MET A 183 8.88 -4.47 -2.56
CA MET A 183 9.31 -3.36 -3.42
C MET A 183 8.14 -2.55 -3.99
N LEU A 184 6.94 -3.15 -4.09
CA LEU A 184 5.70 -2.45 -4.43
C LEU A 184 5.06 -1.71 -3.23
N GLY A 185 5.66 -1.77 -2.03
CA GLY A 185 5.08 -1.21 -0.81
C GLY A 185 3.90 -2.01 -0.23
N LYS A 186 3.64 -3.19 -0.78
CA LYS A 186 2.60 -4.13 -0.34
C LYS A 186 3.08 -4.96 0.84
N TYR A 187 3.24 -4.31 1.99
CA TYR A 187 3.89 -4.90 3.16
C TYR A 187 3.11 -6.07 3.74
N ASP A 188 1.77 -6.01 3.75
CA ASP A 188 0.93 -7.06 4.32
C ASP A 188 1.02 -8.36 3.52
N GLU A 189 0.94 -8.25 2.19
CA GLU A 189 1.09 -9.37 1.27
C GLU A 189 2.50 -9.96 1.36
N ALA A 190 3.53 -9.12 1.43
CA ALA A 190 4.91 -9.59 1.61
C ALA A 190 5.08 -10.39 2.91
N LEU A 191 4.54 -9.89 4.04
CA LEU A 191 4.59 -10.59 5.32
C LEU A 191 3.83 -11.93 5.28
N HIS A 192 2.66 -11.95 4.64
CA HIS A 192 1.86 -13.16 4.49
C HIS A 192 2.65 -14.24 3.72
N ILE A 193 3.20 -13.90 2.55
CA ILE A 193 3.99 -14.84 1.73
C ILE A 193 5.25 -15.32 2.45
N LEU A 194 5.94 -14.45 3.19
CA LEU A 194 7.13 -14.86 3.95
C LEU A 194 6.79 -15.86 5.05
N ASN A 195 5.69 -15.66 5.77
CA ASN A 195 5.27 -16.62 6.80
C ASN A 195 4.90 -17.97 6.18
N GLU A 196 4.24 -18.00 5.02
CA GLU A 196 3.94 -19.24 4.31
C GLU A 196 5.22 -19.94 3.84
N GLY A 197 6.17 -19.20 3.25
CA GLY A 197 7.45 -19.75 2.81
C GLY A 197 8.27 -20.33 3.97
N ILE A 198 8.31 -19.66 5.12
CA ILE A 198 9.03 -20.12 6.32
C ILE A 198 8.44 -21.42 6.88
N LYS A 199 7.11 -21.61 6.79
CA LYS A 199 6.47 -22.88 7.19
C LYS A 199 6.91 -24.05 6.32
N ILE A 200 7.20 -23.80 5.05
CA ILE A 200 7.65 -24.81 4.08
C ILE A 200 9.14 -25.10 4.26
N ASN A 201 9.96 -24.05 4.30
CA ASN A 201 11.39 -24.13 4.49
C ASN A 201 11.85 -22.98 5.37
N ASN A 202 12.49 -23.30 6.49
CA ASN A 202 13.00 -22.32 7.44
C ASN A 202 14.32 -21.67 6.96
N ASP A 203 14.29 -21.12 5.75
CA ASP A 203 15.43 -20.48 5.10
C ASP A 203 15.77 -19.14 5.78
N ILE A 204 17.05 -18.96 6.08
CA ILE A 204 17.61 -17.74 6.68
C ILE A 204 17.29 -16.51 5.81
N ALA A 205 17.28 -16.65 4.49
CA ALA A 205 16.97 -15.55 3.58
C ALA A 205 15.53 -15.04 3.76
N LEU A 206 14.56 -15.95 3.93
CA LEU A 206 13.16 -15.60 4.19
C LEU A 206 13.01 -14.91 5.56
N ILE A 207 13.67 -15.43 6.59
CA ILE A 207 13.63 -14.85 7.95
C ILE A 207 14.21 -13.43 7.95
N ASN A 208 15.34 -13.22 7.28
CA ASN A 208 15.97 -11.90 7.19
C ASN A 208 15.08 -10.91 6.45
N LEU A 209 14.49 -11.32 5.32
CA LEU A 209 13.55 -10.48 4.57
C LEU A 209 12.31 -10.15 5.43
N LEU A 210 11.77 -11.10 6.19
CA LEU A 210 10.65 -10.88 7.10
C LEU A 210 10.96 -9.78 8.13
N GLN A 211 12.15 -9.79 8.72
CA GLN A 211 12.56 -8.75 9.67
C GLN A 211 12.65 -7.38 9.01
N VAL A 212 13.20 -7.29 7.79
CA VAL A 212 13.29 -6.04 7.02
C VAL A 212 11.89 -5.50 6.71
N VAL A 213 10.99 -6.33 6.21
CA VAL A 213 9.61 -5.93 5.87
C VAL A 213 8.87 -5.46 7.13
N LYS A 214 8.96 -6.18 8.26
CA LYS A 214 8.36 -5.78 9.53
C LYS A 214 8.82 -4.40 9.98
N ARG A 215 10.14 -4.14 9.96
CA ARG A 215 10.70 -2.83 10.33
C ARG A 215 10.21 -1.72 9.40
N LYS A 216 10.24 -1.95 8.08
CA LYS A 216 9.79 -0.94 7.11
C LYS A 216 8.30 -0.60 7.27
N LYS A 217 7.46 -1.62 7.50
CA LYS A 217 6.03 -1.44 7.79
C LYS A 217 5.80 -0.61 9.05
N LEU A 218 6.51 -0.91 10.14
CA LEU A 218 6.38 -0.14 11.39
C LEU A 218 6.77 1.33 11.20
N ILE A 219 7.86 1.60 10.48
CA ILE A 219 8.29 2.96 10.16
C ILE A 219 7.23 3.68 9.32
N TYR A 220 6.64 3.00 8.33
CA TYR A 220 5.58 3.55 7.50
C TYR A 220 4.36 3.93 8.32
N LEU A 221 3.87 3.02 9.18
CA LEU A 221 2.71 3.27 10.06
C LEU A 221 2.96 4.42 11.04
N GLN A 222 4.18 4.53 11.59
CA GLN A 222 4.53 5.63 12.48
C GLN A 222 4.51 6.98 11.75
N LYS A 223 5.02 7.02 10.51
CA LYS A 223 4.97 8.23 9.68
C LYS A 223 3.53 8.62 9.36
N GLU A 224 2.70 7.66 8.95
CA GLU A 224 1.29 7.86 8.68
C GLU A 224 0.55 8.45 9.89
N LYS A 225 0.76 7.87 11.08
CA LYS A 225 0.21 8.39 12.34
C LYS A 225 0.66 9.83 12.62
N ASN A 226 1.95 10.12 12.43
CA ASN A 226 2.49 11.46 12.65
C ASN A 226 1.90 12.48 11.66
N THR A 227 1.76 12.11 10.39
CA THR A 227 1.14 12.94 9.37
C THR A 227 -0.33 13.20 9.69
N MET A 228 -1.08 12.17 10.09
CA MET A 228 -2.48 12.31 10.49
C MET A 228 -2.63 13.23 11.70
N LYS A 229 -1.78 13.09 12.72
CA LYS A 229 -1.76 13.99 13.89
C LYS A 229 -1.54 15.44 13.48
N PHE A 230 -0.58 15.69 12.58
CA PHE A 230 -0.29 17.02 12.07
C PHE A 230 -1.46 17.62 11.26
N ILE A 231 -2.10 16.81 10.40
CA ILE A 231 -3.28 17.24 9.64
C ILE A 231 -4.41 17.61 10.60
N PHE A 232 -4.67 16.78 11.60
CA PHE A 232 -5.74 17.00 12.58
C PHE A 232 -5.52 18.28 13.38
N GLN A 233 -4.30 18.51 13.90
CA GLN A 233 -3.96 19.74 14.62
C GLN A 233 -4.20 20.99 13.76
N LYS A 234 -3.82 20.97 12.48
CA LYS A 234 -4.07 22.09 11.56
C LYS A 234 -5.56 22.34 11.30
N LEU A 235 -6.37 21.29 11.27
CA LEU A 235 -7.82 21.41 11.12
C LEU A 235 -8.45 22.04 12.38
N GLU A 236 -8.00 21.64 13.57
CA GLU A 236 -8.43 22.25 14.83
C GLU A 236 -8.05 23.73 14.90
N GLU A 237 -6.79 24.08 14.64
CA GLU A 237 -6.32 25.48 14.61
C GLU A 237 -7.15 26.34 13.65
N LYS A 238 -7.46 25.82 12.45
CA LYS A 238 -8.30 26.54 11.49
C LYS A 238 -9.73 26.74 12.01
N SER A 239 -10.31 25.73 12.66
CA SER A 239 -11.65 25.82 13.24
C SER A 239 -11.72 26.87 14.36
N ILE A 240 -10.69 26.93 15.22
CA ILE A 240 -10.58 27.91 16.30
C ILE A 240 -10.46 29.34 15.73
N MET A 241 -9.63 29.53 14.71
CA MET A 241 -9.48 30.83 14.05
C MET A 241 -10.78 31.32 13.40
N GLU A 242 -11.59 30.42 12.84
CA GLU A 242 -12.90 30.76 12.29
C GLU A 242 -13.91 31.13 13.39
N THR A 243 -13.92 30.42 14.51
CA THR A 243 -14.78 30.75 15.66
C THR A 243 -14.38 32.08 16.30
N ASP A 244 -13.08 32.33 16.48
CA ASP A 244 -12.57 33.57 17.07
C ASP A 244 -12.89 34.77 16.18
N LYS A 245 -12.74 34.64 14.86
CA LYS A 245 -13.11 35.69 13.91
C LYS A 245 -14.60 36.00 13.96
N LYS A 246 -15.45 34.98 14.08
CA LYS A 246 -16.91 35.14 14.22
C LYS A 246 -17.27 35.82 15.55
N TYR A 247 -16.63 35.40 16.63
CA TYR A 247 -16.82 35.99 17.95
C TYR A 247 -16.39 37.46 17.97
N ALA A 248 -15.18 37.76 17.49
CA ALA A 248 -14.66 39.11 17.37
C ALA A 248 -15.59 40.02 16.54
N LYS A 249 -16.05 39.56 15.37
CA LYS A 249 -16.99 40.32 14.53
C LYS A 249 -18.30 40.62 15.26
N THR A 250 -18.84 39.65 16.00
CA THR A 250 -20.08 39.82 16.77
C THR A 250 -19.88 40.80 17.93
N PHE A 251 -18.74 40.72 18.62
CA PHE A 251 -18.39 41.62 19.70
C PHE A 251 -18.25 43.08 19.24
N PHE A 252 -17.54 43.32 18.13
CA PHE A 252 -17.40 44.67 17.57
C PHE A 252 -18.75 45.25 17.11
N ASN A 253 -19.61 44.44 16.49
CA ASN A 253 -20.95 44.88 16.10
C ASN A 253 -21.79 45.28 17.32
N ASN A 254 -21.72 44.52 18.41
CA ASN A 254 -22.44 44.83 19.64
C ASN A 254 -21.92 46.12 20.28
N ILE A 255 -20.60 46.29 20.40
CA ILE A 255 -20.01 47.54 20.93
C ILE A 255 -20.42 48.74 20.09
N PHE A 256 -20.33 48.64 18.77
CA PHE A 256 -20.71 49.72 17.88
C PHE A 256 -22.19 50.11 18.08
N SER A 257 -23.07 49.12 18.21
CA SER A 257 -24.50 49.34 18.52
C SER A 257 -24.69 50.09 19.85
N PHE A 258 -23.96 49.70 20.92
CA PHE A 258 -24.00 50.38 22.20
C PHE A 258 -23.49 51.82 22.12
N ILE A 259 -22.40 52.07 21.39
CA ILE A 259 -21.85 53.42 21.18
C ILE A 259 -22.87 54.30 20.45
N CYS A 260 -23.50 53.78 19.40
CA CYS A 260 -24.55 54.51 18.67
C CYS A 260 -25.73 54.87 19.60
N LEU A 261 -26.20 53.94 20.43
CA LEU A 261 -27.26 54.21 21.41
C LEU A 261 -26.83 55.28 22.43
N PHE A 262 -25.60 55.21 22.93
CA PHE A 262 -25.07 56.20 23.86
C PHE A 262 -25.02 57.61 23.23
N LEU A 263 -24.51 57.72 22.01
CA LEU A 263 -24.47 58.99 21.28
C LEU A 263 -25.87 59.56 21.03
N MET A 264 -26.86 58.70 20.71
CA MET A 264 -28.25 59.11 20.57
C MET A 264 -28.86 59.63 21.89
N CYS A 265 -28.53 59.00 23.02
CA CYS A 265 -28.92 59.49 24.35
C CYS A 265 -28.30 60.86 24.67
N VAL A 266 -26.98 61.01 24.45
CA VAL A 266 -26.28 62.29 24.69
C VAL A 266 -26.85 63.39 23.80
N TYR A 267 -27.11 63.09 22.52
CA TYR A 267 -27.75 64.01 21.59
C TYR A 267 -29.15 64.43 22.08
N SER A 268 -29.96 63.48 22.52
CA SER A 268 -31.30 63.74 23.08
C SER A 268 -31.24 64.66 24.31
N LEU A 269 -30.30 64.40 25.23
CA LEU A 269 -30.06 65.27 26.39
C LEU A 269 -29.66 66.68 25.96
N PHE A 270 -28.77 66.82 24.98
CA PHE A 270 -28.35 68.11 24.45
C PHE A 270 -29.52 68.89 23.84
N VAL A 271 -30.37 68.23 23.06
CA VAL A 271 -31.59 68.82 22.49
C VAL A 271 -32.59 69.22 23.57
N ASN A 272 -32.73 68.43 24.63
CA ASN A 272 -33.60 68.78 25.75
C ASN A 272 -33.05 69.95 26.57
N LEU A 273 -31.74 70.01 26.81
CA LEU A 273 -31.09 71.16 27.45
C LEU A 273 -31.28 72.43 26.62
N SER A 274 -31.08 72.36 25.30
CA SER A 274 -31.23 73.55 24.43
C SER A 274 -32.67 74.07 24.41
N LYS A 275 -33.67 73.18 24.46
CA LYS A 275 -35.09 73.55 24.65
C LYS A 275 -35.33 74.23 26.00
N TYR A 276 -34.74 73.69 27.08
CA TYR A 276 -34.87 74.27 28.42
C TYR A 276 -34.24 75.68 28.51
N PHE A 277 -33.03 75.85 27.98
CA PHE A 277 -32.39 77.17 27.86
C PHE A 277 -33.22 78.13 27.02
N SER A 278 -33.80 77.68 25.91
CA SER A 278 -34.69 78.50 25.08
C SER A 278 -35.94 78.96 25.83
N GLN A 279 -36.51 78.13 26.72
CA GLN A 279 -37.63 78.51 27.58
C GLN A 279 -37.24 79.55 28.63
N ILE A 280 -36.08 79.38 29.28
CA ILE A 280 -35.56 80.37 30.25
C ILE A 280 -35.35 81.73 29.59
N ILE A 281 -34.74 81.76 28.40
CA ILE A 281 -34.51 83.00 27.64
C ILE A 281 -35.83 83.67 27.23
N LYS A 282 -36.84 82.89 26.84
CA LYS A 282 -38.18 83.46 26.56
C LYS A 282 -38.83 84.04 27.81
N LYS A 283 -38.68 83.37 28.97
CA LYS A 283 -39.27 83.82 30.24
C LYS A 283 -38.60 85.10 30.76
N SER A 284 -37.28 85.23 30.63
CA SER A 284 -36.56 86.46 30.99
C SER A 284 -36.87 87.64 30.05
N LYS A 285 -37.24 87.36 28.79
CA LYS A 285 -37.71 88.38 27.84
C LYS A 285 -39.12 88.90 28.18
N MET A 286 -40.00 88.07 28.75
CA MET A 286 -41.35 88.51 29.15
C MET A 286 -41.31 89.38 30.42
N ILE A 287 -40.47 89.05 31.39
CA ILE A 287 -40.32 89.85 32.63
C ILE A 287 -39.81 91.27 32.34
N LYS A 288 -39.06 91.47 31.25
CA LYS A 288 -38.58 92.80 30.82
C LYS A 288 -39.61 93.66 30.07
N ASN A 289 -40.78 93.12 29.73
CA ASN A 289 -41.81 93.85 28.99
C ASN A 289 -43.00 94.27 29.88
N ASP A 290 -42.97 93.95 31.18
CA ASP A 290 -44.00 94.33 32.17
C ASP A 290 -43.50 95.41 33.17
N GLU A 291 -42.32 96.00 32.94
CA GLU A 291 -41.83 97.25 33.56
C GLU A 291 -41.96 98.42 32.57
#